data_AF-Q92CA0-F1
#
_entry.id   AF-Q92CA0-F1
#
_cell.length_a   1.000
_cell.length_b   1.000
_cell.length_c   1.000
_cell.angle_alpha   90.00
_cell.angle_beta   90.00
_cell.angle_gamma   90.00
#
_symmetry.space_group_name_H-M   'P 1'
#
loop_
_entity.id
_entity.type
_entity.pdbx_description
1 polymer ?
#
loop_
_entity_poly.entity_id
_entity_poly.type
_entity_poly.pdbx_seq_one_letter_code
_entity_poly.pdbx_strand_id
1 'polypeptide(L)'
;MAIDSYIPTTWNDERFVYPEDFTKWEQQFKKIVDEINRHTGTKNDHNITKADVGLSNVNNFGIASLEEAQMGSNSQKYMTPLLTSEAISQLQSLKSINGRTGDVLLSKGDVQLSNVENYGIASTNEAKAGIATDKLMTPANVLESIKEQFNTQNILFEGAAWPAPSTYKFAGGQKVSDQKLGLIFIWSDYDVVPGQANVANNYNFDFTFIPKFFINKHSGANVNVPVATNFNAQVAQITIKTLYLTDTTFAGHDLNSSGLNANDAILRYILGV
;
A
#
# COMPACT_ATOMS: atom_id res chain seq x y z
N MET A 1 86.08 34.08 27.62
CA MET A 1 86.53 33.32 28.80
C MET A 1 85.32 32.58 29.33
N ALA A 2 85.23 31.28 29.04
CA ALA A 2 84.13 30.42 29.46
C ALA A 2 84.51 29.77 30.79
N ILE A 3 83.59 29.85 31.76
CA ILE A 3 83.63 29.06 32.98
C ILE A 3 82.80 27.83 32.65
N ASP A 4 83.44 26.67 32.54
CA ASP A 4 82.72 25.41 32.38
C ASP A 4 82.66 24.66 33.71
N SER A 5 81.46 24.17 33.97
CA SER A 5 80.97 23.46 35.13
C SER A 5 81.63 22.09 35.29
N TYR A 6 82.16 21.80 36.47
CA TYR A 6 82.58 20.45 36.83
C TYR A 6 81.52 19.79 37.72
N ILE A 7 80.89 18.73 37.20
CA ILE A 7 80.01 17.82 37.93
C ILE A 7 80.83 16.55 38.24
N PRO A 8 81.19 16.27 39.51
CA PRO A 8 81.87 15.03 39.86
C PRO A 8 80.85 13.89 39.92
N THR A 9 80.89 12.96 38.95
CA THR A 9 79.96 11.81 38.88
C THR A 9 80.43 10.55 39.61
N THR A 10 81.56 10.59 40.31
CA THR A 10 82.00 9.48 41.17
C THR A 10 82.91 10.04 42.26
N TRP A 11 82.47 9.97 43.52
CA TRP A 11 83.35 10.21 44.66
C TRP A 11 84.37 9.06 44.69
N ASN A 12 85.58 9.31 44.15
CA ASN A 12 86.71 8.40 44.30
C ASN A 12 87.25 8.54 45.73
N ASP A 13 86.95 7.53 46.56
CA ASP A 13 87.20 7.46 48.00
C ASP A 13 88.62 6.98 48.36
N GLU A 14 89.62 7.27 47.51
CA GLU A 14 91.01 6.87 47.76
C GLU A 14 91.78 7.84 48.68
N ARG A 15 91.08 8.70 49.43
CA ARG A 15 91.70 9.59 50.44
C ARG A 15 91.26 9.36 51.87
N PHE A 16 90.46 8.33 52.13
CA PHE A 16 90.11 7.97 53.50
C PHE A 16 90.53 6.54 53.84
N VAL A 17 91.77 6.44 54.31
CA VAL A 17 92.13 5.36 55.23
C VAL A 17 91.46 5.71 56.57
N TYR A 18 90.30 5.12 56.85
CA TYR A 18 89.54 5.38 58.08
C TYR A 18 90.10 4.54 59.25
N PRO A 19 90.57 5.17 60.35
CA PRO A 19 90.95 4.45 61.57
C PRO A 19 89.72 3.89 62.29
N GLU A 20 89.87 2.80 63.04
CA GLU A 20 88.76 2.01 63.62
C GLU A 20 87.97 2.70 64.76
N ASP A 21 88.33 3.91 65.20
CA ASP A 21 87.74 4.58 66.37
C ASP A 21 87.10 5.96 66.03
N PHE A 22 85.85 5.98 65.56
CA PHE A 22 85.07 7.21 65.34
C PHE A 22 84.56 7.84 66.66
N THR A 23 84.53 9.18 66.74
CA THR A 23 83.91 9.92 67.86
C THR A 23 82.37 9.82 67.84
N LYS A 24 81.71 10.06 68.98
CA LYS A 24 80.24 9.96 69.12
C LYS A 24 79.46 10.83 68.12
N TRP A 25 80.01 11.99 67.74
CA TRP A 25 79.40 12.92 66.77
C TRP A 25 79.49 12.40 65.32
N GLU A 26 80.64 11.85 64.93
CA GLU A 26 80.84 11.28 63.59
C GLU A 26 79.94 10.06 63.35
N GLN A 27 79.71 9.24 64.39
CA GLN A 27 78.75 8.13 64.33
C GLN A 27 77.30 8.61 64.13
N GLN A 28 76.92 9.74 64.72
CA GLN A 28 75.58 10.32 64.53
C GLN A 28 75.40 10.87 63.11
N PHE A 29 76.41 11.55 62.58
CA PHE A 29 76.39 12.04 61.20
C PHE A 29 76.30 10.89 60.20
N LYS A 30 77.07 9.81 60.41
CA LYS A 30 77.01 8.60 59.59
C LYS A 30 75.61 8.00 59.55
N LYS A 31 74.95 7.86 60.71
CA LYS A 31 73.58 7.32 60.79
C LYS A 31 72.57 8.14 59.99
N ILE A 32 72.69 9.46 60.00
CA ILE A 32 71.78 10.35 59.25
C ILE A 32 72.01 10.17 57.74
N VAL A 33 73.27 10.13 57.30
CA VAL A 33 73.61 9.95 55.88
C VAL A 33 73.15 8.58 55.38
N ASP A 34 73.39 7.52 56.16
CA ASP A 34 72.92 6.16 55.84
C ASP A 34 71.38 6.12 55.69
N GLU A 35 70.65 6.81 56.58
CA GLU A 35 69.20 6.88 56.54
C GLU A 35 68.67 7.67 55.33
N ILE A 36 69.26 8.81 55.00
CA ILE A 36 68.92 9.57 53.79
C ILE A 36 69.18 8.74 52.53
N ASN A 37 70.31 8.03 52.49
CA ASN A 37 70.63 7.13 51.38
C ASN A 37 69.62 5.98 51.28
N ARG A 38 69.14 5.44 52.41
CA ARG A 38 68.07 4.44 52.45
C ARG A 38 66.77 4.98 51.84
N HIS A 39 66.37 6.20 52.22
CA HIS A 39 65.15 6.86 51.73
C HIS A 39 65.19 7.22 50.24
N THR A 40 66.37 7.49 49.70
CA THR A 40 66.54 7.89 48.29
C THR A 40 66.87 6.71 47.37
N GLY A 41 67.32 5.58 47.92
CA GLY A 41 67.77 4.42 47.16
C GLY A 41 66.68 3.48 46.64
N THR A 42 65.47 3.51 47.22
CA THR A 42 64.37 2.63 46.77
C THR A 42 63.04 3.36 46.76
N LYS A 43 62.10 2.91 45.90
CA LYS A 43 60.74 3.48 45.81
C LYS A 43 59.81 3.03 46.96
N ASN A 44 60.21 2.03 47.74
CA ASN A 44 59.44 1.48 48.87
C ASN A 44 60.39 1.12 50.02
N ASP A 45 61.04 2.15 50.56
CA ASP A 45 62.05 2.06 51.62
C ASP A 45 61.48 1.68 52.99
N HIS A 46 60.19 1.93 53.20
CA HIS A 46 59.43 1.53 54.38
C HIS A 46 58.75 0.15 54.26
N ASN A 47 58.95 -0.55 53.14
CA ASN A 47 58.42 -1.89 52.89
C ASN A 47 56.90 -2.04 53.09
N ILE A 48 56.15 -0.97 52.79
CA ILE A 48 54.70 -0.91 52.94
C ILE A 48 54.05 -1.81 51.88
N THR A 49 53.05 -2.59 52.30
CA THR A 49 52.26 -3.47 51.44
C THR A 49 50.94 -2.80 51.03
N LYS A 50 50.25 -3.37 50.02
CA LYS A 50 48.88 -2.95 49.68
C LYS A 50 47.91 -3.08 50.85
N ALA A 51 48.12 -4.06 51.73
CA ALA A 51 47.26 -4.26 52.89
C ALA A 51 47.39 -3.13 53.90
N ASP A 52 48.60 -2.63 54.09
CA ASP A 52 48.90 -1.56 55.06
C ASP A 52 48.21 -0.22 54.69
N VAL A 53 47.89 -0.02 53.41
CA VAL A 53 47.16 1.17 52.91
C VAL A 53 45.70 0.89 52.55
N GLY A 54 45.16 -0.27 52.92
CA GLY A 54 43.75 -0.62 52.69
C GLY A 54 43.41 -0.98 51.23
N LEU A 55 44.39 -1.30 50.40
CA LEU A 55 44.24 -1.60 48.97
C LEU A 55 44.36 -3.10 48.63
N SER A 56 44.16 -4.01 49.60
CA SER A 56 44.29 -5.47 49.39
C SER A 56 43.43 -6.02 48.25
N ASN A 57 42.25 -5.42 48.02
CA ASN A 57 41.31 -5.85 46.97
C ASN A 57 41.59 -5.20 45.60
N VAL A 58 42.56 -4.30 45.51
CA VAL A 58 42.90 -3.60 44.26
C VAL A 58 43.92 -4.40 43.47
N ASN A 59 43.50 -4.97 42.36
CA ASN A 59 44.37 -5.69 41.43
C ASN A 59 45.36 -4.76 40.73
N ASN A 60 46.50 -5.30 40.31
CA ASN A 60 47.49 -4.54 39.53
C ASN A 60 47.23 -4.68 38.03
N PHE A 61 46.01 -4.35 37.60
CA PHE A 61 45.63 -4.43 36.20
C PHE A 61 45.97 -3.15 35.45
N GLY A 62 46.35 -3.31 34.18
CA GLY A 62 46.49 -2.17 33.27
C GLY A 62 45.14 -1.64 32.81
N ILE A 63 45.15 -0.50 32.13
CA ILE A 63 43.98 0.01 31.42
C ILE A 63 43.75 -0.83 30.15
N ALA A 64 42.48 -1.10 29.84
CA ALA A 64 42.09 -1.76 28.60
C ALA A 64 42.40 -0.87 27.38
N SER A 65 42.74 -1.50 26.26
CA SER A 65 42.70 -0.87 24.94
C SER A 65 41.26 -0.67 24.45
N LEU A 66 41.09 0.13 23.40
CA LEU A 66 39.80 0.30 22.73
C LEU A 66 39.24 -1.04 22.23
N GLU A 67 40.08 -1.89 21.65
CA GLU A 67 39.70 -3.21 21.14
C GLU A 67 39.26 -4.14 22.27
N GLU A 68 40.00 -4.17 23.39
CA GLU A 68 39.60 -4.95 24.56
C GLU A 68 38.27 -4.48 25.15
N ALA A 69 38.02 -3.17 25.16
CA ALA A 69 36.77 -2.57 25.64
C ALA A 69 35.57 -2.92 24.75
N GLN A 70 35.76 -2.89 23.44
CA GLN A 70 34.71 -3.20 22.45
C GLN A 70 34.40 -4.70 22.38
N MET A 71 35.42 -5.55 22.49
CA MET A 71 35.24 -7.01 22.50
C MET A 71 34.69 -7.53 23.85
N GLY A 72 35.00 -6.85 24.96
CA GLY A 72 34.57 -7.25 26.30
C GLY A 72 35.11 -8.59 26.77
N SER A 73 36.24 -9.07 26.22
CA SER A 73 36.77 -10.42 26.43
C SER A 73 37.85 -10.52 27.53
N ASN A 74 38.43 -9.39 27.96
CA ASN A 74 39.52 -9.38 28.95
C ASN A 74 39.04 -8.96 30.35
N SER A 75 39.03 -9.90 31.29
CA SER A 75 38.65 -9.66 32.70
C SER A 75 39.80 -9.16 33.59
N GLN A 76 41.01 -8.99 33.05
CA GLN A 76 42.23 -8.59 33.77
C GLN A 76 42.70 -7.16 33.42
N LYS A 77 41.76 -6.28 33.07
CA LYS A 77 42.00 -4.88 32.70
C LYS A 77 40.95 -3.97 33.33
N TYR A 78 41.32 -2.72 33.60
CA TYR A 78 40.39 -1.69 34.04
C TYR A 78 39.84 -0.89 32.87
N MET A 79 38.55 -0.55 32.95
CA MET A 79 37.88 0.32 31.99
C MET A 79 38.00 1.78 32.40
N THR A 80 38.05 2.69 31.43
CA THR A 80 37.89 4.13 31.67
C THR A 80 36.50 4.58 31.22
N PRO A 81 35.97 5.71 31.73
CA PRO A 81 34.68 6.24 31.26
C PRO A 81 34.62 6.47 29.74
N LEU A 82 35.73 6.88 29.13
CA LEU A 82 35.85 7.04 27.67
C LEU A 82 35.63 5.70 26.96
N LEU A 83 36.37 4.67 27.35
CA LEU A 83 36.26 3.34 26.76
C LEU A 83 34.86 2.72 26.96
N THR A 84 34.22 2.97 28.11
CA THR A 84 32.84 2.56 28.34
C THR A 84 31.88 3.25 27.36
N SER A 85 32.03 4.55 27.13
CA SER A 85 31.22 5.30 26.16
C SER A 85 31.42 4.78 24.73
N GLU A 86 32.66 4.48 24.35
CA GLU A 86 33.00 3.91 23.05
C GLU A 86 32.40 2.51 22.85
N ALA A 87 32.48 1.64 23.87
CA ALA A 87 31.88 0.31 23.84
C ALA A 87 30.33 0.37 23.75
N ILE A 88 29.69 1.28 24.50
CA ILE A 88 28.23 1.47 24.45
C ILE A 88 27.78 2.03 23.10
N SER A 89 28.57 2.93 22.49
CA SER A 89 28.24 3.52 21.18
C SER A 89 28.17 2.47 20.06
N GLN A 90 28.82 1.31 20.22
CA GLN A 90 28.70 0.18 19.29
C GLN A 90 27.39 -0.60 19.42
N LEU A 91 26.66 -0.47 20.52
CA LEU A 91 25.43 -1.21 20.81
C LEU A 91 24.18 -0.54 20.21
N GLN A 92 24.26 -0.07 18.96
CA GLN A 92 23.10 0.46 18.23
C GLN A 92 21.95 -0.58 18.25
N SER A 93 20.75 -0.16 18.66
CA SER A 93 19.61 -1.04 19.00
C SER A 93 18.99 -1.78 17.80
N LEU A 94 19.33 -1.39 16.57
CA LEU A 94 18.89 -2.03 15.33
C LEU A 94 20.11 -2.54 14.56
N LYS A 95 20.38 -3.84 14.64
CA LYS A 95 21.48 -4.49 13.90
C LYS A 95 21.25 -4.43 12.38
N SER A 96 20.04 -4.70 11.91
CA SER A 96 19.61 -4.31 10.56
C SER A 96 18.11 -4.50 10.34
N ILE A 97 17.53 -3.78 9.38
CA ILE A 97 16.27 -4.16 8.71
C ILE A 97 16.62 -4.39 7.23
N ASN A 98 16.37 -5.60 6.73
CA ASN A 98 16.73 -6.01 5.37
C ASN A 98 18.23 -5.74 5.02
N GLY A 99 19.14 -5.95 5.97
CA GLY A 99 20.59 -5.75 5.77
C GLY A 99 21.10 -4.31 5.91
N ARG A 100 20.23 -3.33 6.21
CA ARG A 100 20.64 -1.92 6.47
C ARG A 100 20.78 -1.64 7.96
N THR A 101 21.91 -1.07 8.38
CA THR A 101 22.22 -0.63 9.76
C THR A 101 22.07 0.89 9.91
N GLY A 102 21.78 1.41 11.12
CA GLY A 102 21.68 2.86 11.40
C GLY A 102 20.26 3.42 11.25
N ASP A 103 20.12 4.67 10.78
CA ASP A 103 18.82 5.27 10.44
C ASP A 103 18.10 4.41 9.39
N VAL A 104 17.01 3.73 9.79
CA VAL A 104 16.31 2.79 8.91
C VAL A 104 15.34 3.55 8.01
N LEU A 105 15.83 3.99 6.86
CA LEU A 105 14.99 4.42 5.74
C LEU A 105 14.48 3.20 4.97
N LEU A 106 13.18 2.93 5.05
CA LEU A 106 12.52 1.85 4.29
C LEU A 106 11.93 2.39 2.99
N SER A 107 12.16 1.65 1.92
CA SER A 107 11.49 1.80 0.63
C SER A 107 10.43 0.72 0.45
N LYS A 108 9.56 0.86 -0.55
CA LYS A 108 8.62 -0.22 -0.94
C LYS A 108 9.33 -1.56 -1.22
N GLY A 109 10.57 -1.51 -1.72
CA GLY A 109 11.35 -2.73 -1.99
C GLY A 109 11.77 -3.47 -0.74
N ASP A 110 12.01 -2.75 0.36
CA ASP A 110 12.44 -3.37 1.62
C ASP A 110 11.34 -4.21 2.28
N VAL A 111 10.08 -3.97 1.91
CA VAL A 111 8.91 -4.72 2.38
C VAL A 111 8.29 -5.58 1.29
N GLN A 112 9.01 -5.83 0.19
CA GLN A 112 8.54 -6.64 -0.96
C GLN A 112 7.28 -6.08 -1.64
N LEU A 113 7.06 -4.77 -1.57
CA LEU A 113 5.95 -4.05 -2.19
C LEU A 113 6.38 -3.20 -3.40
N SER A 114 7.55 -3.43 -3.99
CA SER A 114 8.02 -2.67 -5.17
C SER A 114 7.06 -2.71 -6.35
N ASN A 115 6.33 -3.82 -6.52
CA ASN A 115 5.36 -4.00 -7.61
C ASN A 115 3.96 -3.48 -7.23
N VAL A 116 3.78 -2.96 -6.01
CA VAL A 116 2.49 -2.42 -5.57
C VAL A 116 2.46 -0.94 -5.89
N GLU A 117 1.63 -0.60 -6.87
CA GLU A 117 1.39 0.79 -7.29
C GLU A 117 0.66 1.59 -6.22
N ASN A 118 1.00 2.89 -6.09
CA ASN A 118 0.33 3.78 -5.15
C ASN A 118 -0.78 4.58 -5.84
N TYR A 119 -1.87 3.90 -6.17
CA TYR A 119 -3.01 4.53 -6.80
C TYR A 119 -3.98 5.10 -5.77
N GLY A 120 -4.55 6.27 -6.09
CA GLY A 120 -5.62 6.86 -5.29
C GLY A 120 -6.94 6.10 -5.44
N ILE A 121 -7.87 6.29 -4.50
CA ILE A 121 -9.23 5.76 -4.63
C ILE A 121 -10.00 6.57 -5.67
N ALA A 122 -10.71 5.91 -6.58
CA ALA A 122 -11.62 6.56 -7.52
C ALA A 122 -12.78 7.26 -6.77
N SER A 123 -13.15 8.45 -7.21
CA SER A 123 -14.44 9.04 -6.85
C SER A 123 -15.61 8.22 -7.43
N THR A 124 -16.82 8.39 -6.90
CA THR A 124 -18.01 7.71 -7.43
C THR A 124 -18.29 8.07 -8.88
N ASN A 125 -17.98 9.30 -9.32
CA ASN A 125 -18.14 9.69 -10.72
C ASN A 125 -17.13 8.99 -11.64
N GLU A 126 -15.85 8.90 -11.22
CA GLU A 126 -14.84 8.14 -11.96
C GLU A 126 -15.19 6.65 -12.04
N ALA A 127 -15.68 6.08 -10.94
CA ALA A 127 -16.15 4.70 -10.85
C ALA A 127 -17.30 4.39 -11.81
N LYS A 128 -18.28 5.30 -11.93
CA LYS A 128 -19.40 5.17 -12.86
C LYS A 128 -18.99 5.34 -14.32
N ALA A 129 -18.06 6.25 -14.60
CA ALA A 129 -17.54 6.47 -15.94
C ALA A 129 -16.69 5.29 -16.44
N GLY A 130 -15.91 4.67 -15.56
CA GLY A 130 -15.12 3.47 -15.87
C GLY A 130 -13.95 3.70 -16.84
N ILE A 131 -13.41 4.93 -16.89
CA ILE A 131 -12.33 5.31 -17.84
C ILE A 131 -10.94 5.44 -17.20
N ALA A 132 -10.87 5.55 -15.87
CA ALA A 132 -9.59 5.72 -15.16
C ALA A 132 -8.85 4.38 -15.06
N THR A 133 -7.57 4.38 -15.42
CA THR A 133 -6.71 3.16 -15.41
C THR A 133 -5.70 3.14 -14.26
N ASP A 134 -5.68 4.17 -13.42
CA ASP A 134 -4.68 4.45 -12.38
C ASP A 134 -5.32 4.75 -11.01
N LYS A 135 -6.49 4.16 -10.75
CA LYS A 135 -7.26 4.31 -9.51
C LYS A 135 -7.67 2.96 -8.94
N LEU A 136 -7.78 2.88 -7.62
CA LEU A 136 -8.37 1.74 -6.91
C LEU A 136 -9.88 1.94 -6.72
N MET A 137 -10.63 0.83 -6.71
CA MET A 137 -12.07 0.81 -6.48
C MET A 137 -12.39 0.32 -5.06
N THR A 138 -13.32 1.00 -4.38
CA THR A 138 -13.91 0.48 -3.14
C THR A 138 -15.10 -0.43 -3.46
N PRO A 139 -15.48 -1.37 -2.56
CA PRO A 139 -16.69 -2.17 -2.74
C PRO A 139 -17.96 -1.32 -2.96
N ALA A 140 -18.05 -0.15 -2.31
CA ALA A 140 -19.15 0.79 -2.52
C ALA A 140 -19.17 1.34 -3.96
N ASN A 141 -18.03 1.77 -4.48
CA ASN A 141 -17.93 2.23 -5.87
C ASN A 141 -18.20 1.10 -6.87
N VAL A 142 -17.79 -0.14 -6.57
CA VAL A 142 -18.15 -1.31 -7.38
C VAL A 142 -19.67 -1.46 -7.44
N LEU A 143 -20.34 -1.48 -6.28
CA LEU A 143 -21.80 -1.57 -6.22
C LEU A 143 -22.49 -0.42 -6.98
N GLU A 144 -22.03 0.82 -6.78
CA GLU A 144 -22.61 1.99 -7.47
C GLU A 144 -22.38 1.96 -8.98
N SER A 145 -21.20 1.53 -9.45
CA SER A 145 -20.93 1.36 -10.89
C SER A 145 -21.81 0.29 -11.52
N ILE A 146 -22.08 -0.80 -10.81
CA ILE A 146 -22.97 -1.87 -11.25
C ILE A 146 -24.41 -1.36 -11.31
N LYS A 147 -24.91 -0.71 -10.25
CA LYS A 147 -26.26 -0.11 -10.24
C LYS A 147 -26.44 0.89 -11.37
N GLU A 148 -25.42 1.70 -11.67
CA GLU A 148 -25.47 2.64 -12.78
C GLU A 148 -25.72 1.94 -14.12
N GLN A 149 -25.15 0.75 -14.36
CA GLN A 149 -25.42 -0.01 -15.59
C GLN A 149 -26.87 -0.50 -15.69
N PHE A 150 -27.59 -0.63 -14.57
CA PHE A 150 -28.98 -1.12 -14.52
C PHE A 150 -30.03 -0.02 -14.33
N ASN A 151 -29.62 1.20 -13.96
CA ASN A 151 -30.52 2.30 -13.59
C ASN A 151 -30.87 3.24 -14.76
N THR A 152 -30.25 3.08 -15.92
CA THR A 152 -30.52 3.93 -17.07
C THR A 152 -31.61 3.31 -17.95
N GLN A 153 -32.80 3.91 -17.96
CA GLN A 153 -33.87 3.60 -18.91
C GLN A 153 -34.16 4.83 -19.78
N ASN A 154 -33.71 4.79 -21.03
CA ASN A 154 -33.98 5.87 -21.98
C ASN A 154 -35.25 5.57 -22.76
N ILE A 155 -36.17 6.52 -22.88
CA ILE A 155 -37.35 6.34 -23.75
C ILE A 155 -36.91 6.58 -25.20
N LEU A 156 -36.88 5.51 -26.00
CA LEU A 156 -36.53 5.53 -27.41
C LEU A 156 -37.77 5.61 -28.32
N PHE A 157 -38.94 5.25 -27.80
CA PHE A 157 -40.24 5.43 -28.45
C PHE A 157 -41.33 5.50 -27.39
N GLU A 158 -42.34 6.33 -27.62
CA GLU A 158 -43.60 6.39 -26.87
C GLU A 158 -44.74 6.67 -27.86
N GLY A 159 -45.80 5.88 -27.81
CA GLY A 159 -46.96 6.08 -28.67
C GLY A 159 -47.89 4.88 -28.76
N ALA A 160 -48.61 4.77 -29.86
CA ALA A 160 -49.47 3.65 -30.18
C ALA A 160 -49.19 3.25 -31.63
N ALA A 161 -48.34 2.25 -31.84
CA ALA A 161 -47.93 1.85 -33.19
C ALA A 161 -48.04 0.35 -33.44
N TRP A 162 -48.54 0.02 -34.63
CA TRP A 162 -48.25 -1.24 -35.30
C TRP A 162 -46.97 -1.00 -36.07
N PRO A 163 -45.84 -1.63 -35.71
CA PRO A 163 -44.64 -1.50 -36.52
C PRO A 163 -44.91 -2.17 -37.87
N ALA A 164 -45.37 -1.40 -38.83
CA ALA A 164 -45.57 -1.78 -40.23
C ALA A 164 -44.30 -1.39 -41.01
N PRO A 165 -44.25 -1.39 -42.36
CA PRO A 165 -43.00 -1.17 -43.09
C PRO A 165 -42.42 0.24 -42.92
N SER A 166 -43.23 1.17 -42.41
CA SER A 166 -42.80 2.51 -42.05
C SER A 166 -41.66 2.46 -41.04
N THR A 167 -40.54 3.10 -41.40
CA THR A 167 -39.38 3.19 -40.53
C THR A 167 -39.56 4.33 -39.53
N TYR A 168 -39.43 4.01 -38.25
CA TYR A 168 -39.41 4.94 -37.14
C TYR A 168 -37.97 5.22 -36.73
N LYS A 169 -37.69 6.47 -36.36
CA LYS A 169 -36.42 6.87 -35.73
C LYS A 169 -36.58 6.83 -34.22
N PHE A 170 -35.53 6.44 -33.51
CA PHE A 170 -35.53 6.56 -32.06
C PHE A 170 -35.56 8.02 -31.63
N ALA A 171 -36.27 8.29 -30.53
CA ALA A 171 -36.48 9.62 -29.99
C ALA A 171 -35.17 10.32 -29.65
N GLY A 172 -35.09 11.63 -29.87
CA GLY A 172 -33.93 12.45 -29.49
C GLY A 172 -32.60 12.09 -30.17
N GLY A 173 -32.62 11.29 -31.25
CA GLY A 173 -31.39 10.83 -31.90
C GLY A 173 -30.64 9.75 -31.11
N GLN A 174 -31.29 9.13 -30.12
CA GLN A 174 -30.77 7.99 -29.37
C GLN A 174 -30.40 6.84 -30.30
N LYS A 175 -29.39 6.06 -29.91
CA LYS A 175 -28.94 4.88 -30.64
C LYS A 175 -28.93 3.65 -29.77
N VAL A 176 -29.05 2.48 -30.39
CA VAL A 176 -28.91 1.21 -29.68
C VAL A 176 -27.50 1.06 -29.10
N SER A 177 -26.48 1.55 -29.82
CA SER A 177 -25.08 1.57 -29.37
C SER A 177 -24.86 2.31 -28.05
N ASP A 178 -25.69 3.31 -27.78
CA ASP A 178 -25.59 4.17 -26.60
C ASP A 178 -26.23 3.51 -25.37
N GLN A 179 -27.05 2.48 -25.57
CA GLN A 179 -27.72 1.73 -24.50
C GLN A 179 -26.77 0.66 -23.92
N LYS A 180 -26.92 0.37 -22.62
CA LYS A 180 -25.95 -0.49 -21.91
C LYS A 180 -26.11 -1.96 -22.27
N LEU A 181 -27.34 -2.46 -22.34
CA LEU A 181 -27.69 -3.86 -22.53
C LEU A 181 -28.49 -4.12 -23.80
N GLY A 182 -29.44 -3.26 -24.17
CA GLY A 182 -30.33 -3.51 -25.29
C GLY A 182 -31.60 -2.67 -25.28
N LEU A 183 -32.65 -3.24 -25.87
CA LEU A 183 -33.97 -2.63 -25.97
C LEU A 183 -35.01 -3.49 -25.26
N ILE A 184 -35.90 -2.86 -24.51
CA ILE A 184 -37.14 -3.46 -24.03
C ILE A 184 -38.30 -2.84 -24.82
N PHE A 185 -38.98 -3.67 -25.60
CA PHE A 185 -40.24 -3.32 -26.25
C PHE A 185 -41.36 -3.60 -25.29
N ILE A 186 -42.23 -2.61 -25.09
CA ILE A 186 -43.39 -2.71 -24.20
C ILE A 186 -44.64 -2.65 -25.05
N TRP A 187 -45.39 -3.73 -25.01
CA TRP A 187 -46.64 -3.91 -25.73
C TRP A 187 -47.80 -3.77 -24.77
N SER A 188 -48.96 -3.37 -25.27
CA SER A 188 -50.21 -3.43 -24.50
C SER A 188 -51.35 -3.92 -25.37
N ASP A 189 -52.44 -4.22 -24.69
CA ASP A 189 -53.70 -4.64 -25.28
C ASP A 189 -54.21 -3.66 -26.36
N TYR A 190 -54.79 -4.22 -27.42
CA TYR A 190 -55.38 -3.44 -28.48
C TYR A 190 -56.69 -4.02 -29.01
N ASP A 191 -57.75 -3.23 -28.81
CA ASP A 191 -59.09 -3.56 -29.28
C ASP A 191 -59.29 -3.09 -30.73
N VAL A 192 -59.57 -4.06 -31.60
CA VAL A 192 -60.07 -3.82 -32.96
C VAL A 192 -61.55 -4.23 -33.00
N VAL A 193 -62.43 -3.29 -32.70
CA VAL A 193 -63.88 -3.52 -32.72
C VAL A 193 -64.45 -2.96 -34.03
N PRO A 194 -65.08 -3.80 -34.88
CA PRO A 194 -65.71 -3.33 -36.11
C PRO A 194 -66.72 -2.20 -35.85
N GLY A 195 -66.55 -1.08 -36.54
CA GLY A 195 -67.43 0.09 -36.39
C GLY A 195 -67.12 1.00 -35.20
N GLN A 196 -66.05 0.73 -34.44
CA GLN A 196 -65.53 1.61 -33.41
C GLN A 196 -64.10 2.04 -33.73
N ALA A 197 -63.65 3.11 -33.07
CA ALA A 197 -62.24 3.49 -33.12
C ALA A 197 -61.42 2.40 -32.40
N ASN A 198 -60.31 2.00 -33.01
CA ASN A 198 -59.41 1.06 -32.36
C ASN A 198 -58.78 1.71 -31.12
N VAL A 199 -58.66 0.95 -30.03
CA VAL A 199 -58.21 1.48 -28.74
C VAL A 199 -56.92 0.79 -28.31
N ALA A 200 -55.89 1.59 -28.05
CA ALA A 200 -54.70 1.13 -27.35
C ALA A 200 -54.92 1.27 -25.84
N ASN A 201 -54.98 0.13 -25.16
CA ASN A 201 -55.37 0.04 -23.76
C ASN A 201 -54.14 0.11 -22.84
N ASN A 202 -54.32 0.58 -21.61
CA ASN A 202 -53.27 0.65 -20.58
C ASN A 202 -53.35 -0.54 -19.61
N TYR A 203 -53.53 -1.74 -20.15
CA TYR A 203 -53.54 -3.02 -19.42
C TYR A 203 -53.05 -4.17 -20.33
N ASN A 204 -52.92 -5.38 -19.77
CA ASN A 204 -52.27 -6.55 -20.39
C ASN A 204 -50.93 -6.21 -21.06
N PHE A 205 -50.02 -5.61 -20.31
CA PHE A 205 -48.69 -5.30 -20.82
C PHE A 205 -47.83 -6.55 -20.96
N ASP A 206 -47.04 -6.57 -22.03
CA ASP A 206 -46.01 -7.59 -22.25
C ASP A 206 -44.68 -6.95 -22.66
N PHE A 207 -43.58 -7.62 -22.36
CA PHE A 207 -42.23 -7.09 -22.46
C PHE A 207 -41.36 -8.00 -23.31
N THR A 208 -40.75 -7.45 -24.34
CA THR A 208 -39.74 -8.16 -25.13
C THR A 208 -38.38 -7.50 -24.95
N PHE A 209 -37.42 -8.24 -24.40
CA PHE A 209 -36.02 -7.82 -24.40
C PHE A 209 -35.29 -8.28 -25.66
N ILE A 210 -34.60 -7.35 -26.32
CA ILE A 210 -33.72 -7.62 -27.47
C ILE A 210 -32.31 -7.11 -27.10
N PRO A 211 -31.32 -8.01 -26.95
CA PRO A 211 -29.97 -7.60 -26.57
C PRO A 211 -29.32 -6.79 -27.70
N LYS A 212 -28.59 -5.72 -27.34
CA LYS A 212 -27.89 -4.88 -28.33
C LYS A 212 -26.89 -5.68 -29.16
N PHE A 213 -26.32 -6.75 -28.61
CA PHE A 213 -25.44 -7.66 -29.34
C PHE A 213 -26.10 -8.18 -30.62
N PHE A 214 -27.37 -8.59 -30.55
CA PHE A 214 -28.10 -9.09 -31.70
C PHE A 214 -28.24 -8.00 -32.77
N ILE A 215 -28.65 -6.79 -32.37
CA ILE A 215 -28.84 -5.65 -33.28
C ILE A 215 -27.52 -5.24 -33.92
N ASN A 216 -26.42 -5.23 -33.16
CA ASN A 216 -25.08 -4.93 -33.67
C ASN A 216 -24.59 -5.97 -34.68
N LYS A 217 -24.89 -7.25 -34.44
CA LYS A 217 -24.44 -8.35 -35.31
C LYS A 217 -25.33 -8.53 -36.54
N HIS A 218 -26.61 -8.22 -36.40
CA HIS A 218 -27.66 -8.50 -37.38
C HIS A 218 -28.50 -7.25 -37.67
N SER A 219 -27.84 -6.11 -37.87
CA SER A 219 -28.51 -4.83 -38.14
C SER A 219 -29.40 -4.95 -39.38
N GLY A 220 -30.67 -4.57 -39.23
CA GLY A 220 -31.71 -4.66 -40.26
C GLY A 220 -32.24 -6.06 -40.53
N ALA A 221 -31.74 -7.11 -39.86
CA ALA A 221 -32.34 -8.43 -39.94
C ALA A 221 -33.68 -8.48 -39.18
N ASN A 222 -34.53 -9.44 -39.55
CA ASN A 222 -35.80 -9.62 -38.87
C ASN A 222 -35.60 -10.29 -37.50
N VAL A 223 -36.43 -9.88 -36.53
CA VAL A 223 -36.60 -10.54 -35.24
C VAL A 223 -38.09 -10.75 -35.00
N ASN A 224 -38.47 -12.00 -34.76
CA ASN A 224 -39.84 -12.37 -34.45
C ASN A 224 -40.01 -12.35 -32.94
N VAL A 225 -40.94 -11.54 -32.45
CA VAL A 225 -41.19 -11.34 -31.02
C VAL A 225 -42.60 -11.85 -30.71
N PRO A 226 -42.74 -13.00 -30.03
CA PRO A 226 -44.00 -13.45 -29.48
C PRO A 226 -44.45 -12.48 -28.40
N VAL A 227 -45.69 -12.02 -28.48
CA VAL A 227 -46.34 -11.12 -27.52
C VAL A 227 -47.56 -11.85 -26.98
N ALA A 228 -47.56 -12.10 -25.68
CA ALA A 228 -48.66 -12.67 -24.94
C ALA A 228 -49.87 -11.74 -24.99
N THR A 229 -51.04 -12.27 -25.37
CA THR A 229 -52.30 -11.52 -25.35
C THR A 229 -53.42 -12.38 -24.78
N ASN A 230 -54.43 -11.75 -24.15
CA ASN A 230 -55.65 -12.42 -23.67
C ASN A 230 -55.46 -13.73 -22.87
N PHE A 231 -54.52 -13.75 -21.91
CA PHE A 231 -54.33 -14.91 -21.02
C PHE A 231 -55.47 -15.05 -20.00
N ASN A 232 -56.18 -16.18 -20.05
CA ASN A 232 -57.19 -16.55 -19.05
C ASN A 232 -57.13 -18.06 -18.75
N ALA A 233 -58.03 -18.54 -17.87
CA ALA A 233 -58.04 -19.93 -17.40
C ALA A 233 -58.30 -20.97 -18.51
N GLN A 234 -58.83 -20.56 -19.67
CA GLN A 234 -59.18 -21.44 -20.79
C GLN A 234 -58.37 -21.20 -22.06
N VAL A 235 -57.73 -20.03 -22.19
CA VAL A 235 -57.09 -19.59 -23.44
C VAL A 235 -55.77 -18.88 -23.14
N ALA A 236 -54.73 -19.23 -23.89
CA ALA A 236 -53.48 -18.49 -24.00
C ALA A 236 -53.28 -18.10 -25.47
N GLN A 237 -53.42 -16.81 -25.79
CA GLN A 237 -53.16 -16.30 -27.14
C GLN A 237 -51.78 -15.65 -27.21
N ILE A 238 -51.18 -15.77 -28.40
CA ILE A 238 -49.89 -15.16 -28.70
C ILE A 238 -50.03 -14.48 -30.06
N THR A 239 -49.67 -13.21 -30.09
CA THR A 239 -49.50 -12.44 -31.31
C THR A 239 -48.01 -12.34 -31.62
N ILE A 240 -47.59 -12.62 -32.85
CA ILE A 240 -46.18 -12.51 -33.23
C ILE A 240 -45.96 -11.19 -33.96
N LYS A 241 -44.97 -10.40 -33.54
CA LYS A 241 -44.52 -9.22 -34.30
C LYS A 241 -43.19 -9.50 -34.95
N THR A 242 -43.05 -9.18 -36.23
CA THR A 242 -41.78 -9.22 -36.93
C THR A 242 -41.21 -7.80 -36.99
N LEU A 243 -40.04 -7.58 -36.40
CA LEU A 243 -39.39 -6.28 -36.33
C LEU A 243 -38.08 -6.28 -37.11
N TYR A 244 -37.70 -5.10 -37.58
CA TYR A 244 -36.40 -4.84 -38.20
C TYR A 244 -35.75 -3.70 -37.43
N LEU A 245 -34.55 -3.93 -36.91
CA LEU A 245 -33.87 -3.01 -36.00
C LEU A 245 -32.50 -2.63 -36.55
N THR A 246 -32.21 -1.34 -36.60
CA THR A 246 -30.86 -0.83 -36.82
C THR A 246 -30.40 -0.09 -35.57
N ASP A 247 -29.18 0.43 -35.60
CA ASP A 247 -28.65 1.25 -34.52
C ASP A 247 -29.50 2.52 -34.25
N THR A 248 -30.24 3.02 -35.24
CA THR A 248 -30.94 4.32 -35.15
C THR A 248 -32.44 4.26 -35.44
N THR A 249 -32.92 3.10 -35.90
CA THR A 249 -34.30 2.96 -36.37
C THR A 249 -34.91 1.62 -36.00
N PHE A 250 -36.23 1.59 -35.99
CA PHE A 250 -37.01 0.36 -36.00
C PHE A 250 -38.12 0.42 -37.05
N ALA A 251 -38.48 -0.72 -37.60
CA ALA A 251 -39.65 -0.91 -38.44
C ALA A 251 -40.26 -2.27 -38.11
N GLY A 252 -41.41 -2.59 -38.68
CA GLY A 252 -41.86 -3.97 -38.69
C GLY A 252 -42.35 -4.41 -40.05
N HIS A 253 -42.85 -5.63 -40.12
CA HIS A 253 -43.32 -6.22 -41.36
C HIS A 253 -44.77 -5.81 -41.64
N ASP A 254 -45.15 -5.69 -42.92
CA ASP A 254 -46.54 -5.50 -43.37
C ASP A 254 -47.53 -6.48 -42.74
N LEU A 255 -47.08 -7.71 -42.46
CA LEU A 255 -47.93 -8.74 -41.88
C LEU A 255 -48.28 -8.43 -40.42
N ASN A 256 -47.59 -7.52 -39.73
CA ASN A 256 -47.88 -7.13 -38.34
C ASN A 256 -49.27 -6.51 -38.14
N SER A 257 -50.01 -6.22 -39.21
CA SER A 257 -51.40 -5.77 -39.18
C SER A 257 -52.40 -6.81 -39.70
N SER A 258 -51.97 -8.06 -39.96
CA SER A 258 -52.83 -9.14 -40.47
C SER A 258 -52.64 -10.50 -39.75
N GLY A 259 -53.68 -11.33 -39.74
CA GLY A 259 -53.62 -12.71 -39.21
C GLY A 259 -53.21 -12.80 -37.72
N LEU A 260 -52.38 -13.79 -37.40
CA LEU A 260 -51.82 -14.00 -36.04
C LEU A 260 -50.94 -12.84 -35.55
N ASN A 261 -50.61 -11.89 -36.43
CA ASN A 261 -49.73 -10.78 -36.10
C ASN A 261 -50.53 -9.47 -35.89
N ALA A 262 -51.79 -9.40 -36.33
CA ALA A 262 -52.65 -8.20 -36.25
C ALA A 262 -53.30 -7.98 -34.90
N ASN A 263 -53.58 -9.05 -34.19
CA ASN A 263 -54.59 -8.99 -33.15
C ASN A 263 -53.94 -8.57 -31.83
N ASP A 264 -54.61 -7.69 -31.09
CA ASP A 264 -54.58 -7.68 -29.62
C ASP A 264 -53.31 -7.14 -28.93
N ALA A 265 -52.25 -6.78 -29.67
CA ALA A 265 -51.05 -6.16 -29.10
C ALA A 265 -50.48 -5.02 -29.95
N ILE A 266 -50.30 -3.85 -29.33
CA ILE A 266 -49.73 -2.65 -29.94
C ILE A 266 -48.46 -2.18 -29.22
N LEU A 267 -47.49 -1.64 -29.95
CA LEU A 267 -46.28 -1.09 -29.36
C LEU A 267 -46.62 0.21 -28.62
N ARG A 268 -46.22 0.29 -27.36
CA ARG A 268 -46.39 1.46 -26.50
C ARG A 268 -45.10 2.20 -26.25
N TYR A 269 -44.06 1.46 -25.88
CA TYR A 269 -42.77 2.03 -25.55
C TYR A 269 -41.62 1.20 -26.10
N ILE A 270 -40.50 1.86 -26.36
CA ILE A 270 -39.20 1.21 -26.44
C ILE A 270 -38.32 1.88 -25.40
N LEU A 271 -37.80 1.09 -24.47
CA LEU A 271 -36.82 1.53 -23.49
C LEU A 271 -35.44 1.03 -23.89
N GLY A 272 -34.47 1.93 -23.95
CA GLY A 272 -33.06 1.60 -23.99
C GLY A 272 -32.59 1.30 -22.57
N VAL A 273 -32.00 0.12 -22.39
CA VAL A 273 -31.48 -0.38 -21.11
C VAL A 273 -30.04 -0.79 -21.26
#